data_AF-A0A1I5C3F1-F1
#
_entry.id   AF-A0A1I5C3F1-F1
#
_cell.length_a   1.000
_cell.length_b   1.000
_cell.length_c   1.000
_cell.angle_alpha   90.00
_cell.angle_beta   90.00
_cell.angle_gamma   90.00
#
_symmetry.space_group_name_H-M   'P 1'
#
loop_
_entity.id
_entity.type
_entity.pdbx_description
1 polymer ?
#
loop_
_entity_poly.entity_id
_entity_poly.type
_entity_poly.pdbx_seq_one_letter_code
_entity_poly.pdbx_strand_id
1 'polypeptide(L)'
;MNLENKNGVSFLTFDSFKKAGVKHGFSTRIGGVSEGVFDSLNLGFNRGDSDENVRENYHRIANALDMNYDRMCLSKQTHTTNVIVVDEKDAGNGLTKPLPYDDVDGLITNVKDMPLVTFYADCVPLFFYDPVKEVVALSHSGWRGTVGKIGKVTIEKMCAEFGCDKNDILCGIAPSICNDCYEVSADVANEFIKAFGEEHKSELLRPSTFNPDDKDKYMLDLWAACRLVFLEAGIPEDHIETTNYCTRCNPKLFYSHRIMGANRGSLAAFISL
;
A
#
# COMPACT_ATOMS: atom_id res chain seq x y z
N MET A 1 -11.69 -1.54 8.12
CA MET A 1 -10.64 -2.57 8.16
C MET A 1 -10.67 -3.39 9.44
N ASN A 2 -10.53 -4.70 9.30
CA ASN A 2 -10.58 -5.67 10.40
C ASN A 2 -9.22 -6.35 10.57
N LEU A 3 -8.77 -6.47 11.81
CA LEU A 3 -7.58 -7.27 12.13
C LEU A 3 -7.99 -8.74 12.19
N GLU A 4 -7.36 -9.55 11.36
CA GLU A 4 -7.54 -11.00 11.30
C GLU A 4 -6.29 -11.72 11.77
N ASN A 5 -6.47 -12.95 12.27
CA ASN A 5 -5.38 -13.85 12.62
C ASN A 5 -5.69 -15.24 12.08
N LYS A 6 -4.75 -15.80 11.32
CA LYS A 6 -4.82 -17.19 10.82
C LYS A 6 -3.46 -17.82 10.99
N ASN A 7 -3.41 -18.98 11.63
CA ASN A 7 -2.17 -19.73 11.88
C ASN A 7 -1.07 -18.89 12.55
N GLY A 8 -1.45 -17.98 13.45
CA GLY A 8 -0.53 -17.09 14.18
C GLY A 8 -0.09 -15.85 13.40
N VAL A 9 -0.41 -15.74 12.11
CA VAL A 9 -0.12 -14.57 11.27
C VAL A 9 -1.26 -13.59 11.35
N SER A 10 -0.95 -12.31 11.64
CA SER A 10 -1.95 -11.25 11.71
C SER A 10 -1.88 -10.34 10.48
N PHE A 11 -3.03 -10.00 9.91
CA PHE A 11 -3.16 -9.14 8.73
C PHE A 11 -4.48 -8.36 8.78
N LEU A 12 -4.59 -7.29 7.99
CA LEU A 12 -5.80 -6.47 7.92
C LEU A 12 -6.51 -6.59 6.59
N THR A 13 -7.83 -6.62 6.62
CA THR A 13 -8.72 -6.73 5.45
C THR A 13 -9.72 -5.58 5.40
N PHE A 14 -10.18 -5.24 4.21
CA PHE A 14 -11.31 -4.35 3.95
C PHE A 14 -12.62 -5.14 3.90
N ASP A 15 -13.69 -4.58 4.43
CA ASP A 15 -15.00 -5.24 4.43
C ASP A 15 -15.59 -5.30 3.02
N SER A 16 -15.45 -4.23 2.23
CA SER A 16 -15.95 -4.18 0.86
C SER A 16 -15.31 -5.25 -0.03
N PHE A 17 -13.99 -5.41 0.06
CA PHE A 17 -13.23 -6.41 -0.70
C PHE A 17 -13.59 -7.83 -0.28
N LYS A 18 -13.76 -8.10 1.02
CA LYS A 18 -14.22 -9.42 1.50
C LYS A 18 -15.60 -9.77 0.97
N LYS A 19 -16.54 -8.82 1.01
CA LYS A 19 -17.90 -9.02 0.49
C LYS A 19 -17.89 -9.27 -1.02
N ALA A 20 -16.96 -8.65 -1.75
CA ALA A 20 -16.79 -8.84 -3.18
C ALA A 20 -15.99 -10.11 -3.56
N GLY A 21 -15.52 -10.88 -2.56
CA GLY A 21 -14.93 -12.21 -2.76
C GLY A 21 -13.45 -12.24 -3.19
N VAL A 22 -12.75 -11.10 -3.20
CA VAL A 22 -11.33 -11.05 -3.59
C VAL A 22 -10.41 -11.33 -2.41
N LYS A 23 -9.38 -12.15 -2.63
CA LYS A 23 -8.36 -12.44 -1.62
C LYS A 23 -7.45 -11.22 -1.50
N HIS A 24 -7.30 -10.69 -0.30
CA HIS A 24 -6.45 -9.52 -0.06
C HIS A 24 -6.03 -9.44 1.40
N GLY A 25 -4.98 -8.67 1.66
CA GLY A 25 -4.58 -8.34 3.02
C GLY A 25 -3.40 -7.38 3.09
N PHE A 26 -3.35 -6.58 4.15
CA PHE A 26 -2.19 -5.81 4.54
C PHE A 26 -1.51 -6.47 5.74
N SER A 27 -0.25 -6.86 5.61
CA SER A 27 0.47 -7.57 6.67
C SER A 27 0.63 -6.71 7.92
N THR A 28 0.62 -7.34 9.09
CA THR A 28 1.27 -6.79 10.29
C THR A 28 2.72 -7.32 10.39
N ARG A 29 3.47 -6.90 11.41
CA ARG A 29 4.77 -7.49 11.75
C ARG A 29 4.68 -8.80 12.54
N ILE A 30 3.48 -9.34 12.79
CA ILE A 30 3.23 -10.47 13.70
C ILE A 30 3.07 -11.78 12.92
N GLY A 31 3.79 -12.81 13.38
CA GLY A 31 3.62 -14.20 12.95
C GLY A 31 4.75 -14.76 12.11
N GLY A 32 5.88 -14.05 12.00
CA GLY A 32 7.04 -14.52 11.23
C GLY A 32 8.10 -15.24 12.05
N VAL A 33 9.30 -15.33 11.48
CA VAL A 33 10.49 -15.99 12.06
C VAL A 33 11.71 -15.09 12.20
N SER A 34 11.65 -13.88 11.66
CA SER A 34 12.74 -12.92 11.74
C SER A 34 12.93 -12.44 13.18
N GLU A 35 14.14 -11.99 13.50
CA GLU A 35 14.53 -11.60 14.86
C GLU A 35 15.00 -10.13 14.94
N GLY A 36 15.16 -9.64 16.17
CA GLY A 36 15.74 -8.32 16.44
C GLY A 36 14.90 -7.18 15.84
N VAL A 37 15.53 -6.32 15.04
CA VAL A 37 14.86 -5.19 14.38
C VAL A 37 13.88 -5.62 13.27
N PHE A 38 13.97 -6.88 12.85
CA PHE A 38 13.10 -7.53 11.86
C PHE A 38 12.04 -8.41 12.51
N ASP A 39 11.93 -8.43 13.84
CA ASP A 39 10.93 -9.22 14.57
C ASP A 39 9.50 -8.82 14.16
N SER A 40 8.61 -9.69 13.69
CA SER A 40 8.77 -11.13 13.40
C SER A 40 8.55 -11.45 11.92
N LEU A 41 7.57 -10.80 11.28
CA LEU A 41 7.17 -11.03 9.89
C LEU A 41 7.76 -9.95 8.98
N ASN A 42 9.08 -9.99 8.75
CA ASN A 42 9.73 -9.12 7.77
C ASN A 42 9.55 -9.67 6.35
N LEU A 43 8.99 -8.84 5.45
CA LEU A 43 8.75 -9.17 4.05
C LEU A 43 9.72 -8.45 3.10
N GLY A 44 10.73 -7.74 3.62
CA GLY A 44 11.70 -7.00 2.82
C GLY A 44 13.03 -7.75 2.67
N PHE A 45 13.37 -8.13 1.43
CA PHE A 45 14.71 -8.59 1.07
C PHE A 45 15.75 -7.46 1.15
N ASN A 46 17.04 -7.83 1.23
CA ASN A 46 18.19 -6.92 1.16
C ASN A 46 18.21 -5.80 2.23
N ARG A 47 17.64 -6.05 3.42
CA ARG A 47 17.63 -5.10 4.55
C ARG A 47 18.53 -5.50 5.72
N GLY A 48 19.20 -6.64 5.62
CA GLY A 48 20.07 -7.19 6.68
C GLY A 48 19.50 -8.41 7.41
N ASP A 49 18.25 -8.79 7.11
CA ASP A 49 17.68 -10.08 7.52
C ASP A 49 18.15 -11.20 6.57
N SER A 50 18.05 -12.46 7.01
CA SER A 50 18.38 -13.61 6.18
C SER A 50 17.32 -13.84 5.10
N ASP A 51 17.77 -14.27 3.94
CA ASP A 51 16.92 -14.57 2.79
C ASP A 51 15.99 -15.76 3.06
N GLU A 52 16.42 -16.68 3.92
CA GLU A 52 15.65 -17.82 4.42
C GLU A 52 14.50 -17.36 5.32
N ASN A 53 14.75 -16.46 6.27
CA ASN A 53 13.70 -15.91 7.14
C ASN A 53 12.63 -15.17 6.33
N VAL A 54 13.05 -14.32 5.38
CA VAL A 54 12.12 -13.56 4.55
C VAL A 54 11.25 -14.50 3.70
N ARG A 55 11.83 -15.56 3.12
CA ARG A 55 11.05 -16.57 2.36
C ARG A 55 10.08 -17.35 3.23
N GLU A 56 10.49 -17.75 4.43
CA GLU A 56 9.59 -18.38 5.40
C GLU A 56 8.44 -17.43 5.79
N ASN A 57 8.71 -16.14 6.00
CA ASN A 57 7.67 -15.15 6.26
C ASN A 57 6.69 -15.02 5.09
N TYR A 58 7.18 -15.10 3.84
CA TYR A 58 6.32 -15.16 2.66
C TYR A 58 5.46 -16.44 2.63
N HIS A 59 6.02 -17.61 2.94
CA HIS A 59 5.25 -18.85 3.03
C HIS A 59 4.12 -18.75 4.07
N ARG A 60 4.42 -18.16 5.23
CA ARG A 60 3.45 -17.97 6.31
C ARG A 60 2.31 -17.04 5.94
N ILE A 61 2.61 -15.86 5.39
CA ILE A 61 1.57 -14.92 4.97
C ILE A 61 0.76 -15.45 3.78
N ALA A 62 1.38 -16.17 2.85
CA ALA A 62 0.70 -16.83 1.74
C ALA A 62 -0.34 -17.84 2.26
N ASN A 63 0.04 -18.70 3.21
CA ASN A 63 -0.87 -19.66 3.84
C ASN A 63 -2.01 -18.97 4.62
N ALA A 64 -1.68 -17.88 5.31
CA ALA A 64 -2.65 -17.09 6.06
C ALA A 64 -3.71 -16.44 5.15
N LEU A 65 -3.29 -15.91 4.00
CA LEU A 65 -4.15 -15.25 3.02
C LEU A 65 -4.79 -16.21 2.00
N ASP A 66 -4.49 -17.51 2.09
CA ASP A 66 -4.91 -18.52 1.10
C ASP A 66 -4.45 -18.17 -0.34
N MET A 67 -3.20 -17.72 -0.46
CA MET A 67 -2.60 -17.28 -1.72
C MET A 67 -1.47 -18.21 -2.16
N ASN A 68 -1.27 -18.32 -3.47
CA ASN A 68 -0.19 -19.12 -4.02
C ASN A 68 1.18 -18.42 -3.85
N TYR A 69 2.01 -18.97 -2.97
CA TYR A 69 3.36 -18.47 -2.68
C TYR A 69 4.22 -18.39 -3.95
N ASP A 70 4.23 -19.44 -4.78
CA ASP A 70 5.18 -19.55 -5.89
C ASP A 70 4.88 -18.57 -7.04
N ARG A 71 3.65 -18.04 -7.06
CA ARG A 71 3.12 -17.17 -8.12
C ARG A 71 3.09 -15.69 -7.75
N MET A 72 3.53 -15.30 -6.54
CA MET A 72 3.52 -13.89 -6.13
C MET A 72 4.39 -13.01 -7.04
N CYS A 73 3.84 -11.87 -7.48
CA CYS A 73 4.51 -10.89 -8.33
C CYS A 73 4.74 -9.59 -7.54
N LEU A 74 6.02 -9.26 -7.31
CA LEU A 74 6.45 -8.18 -6.44
C LEU A 74 6.77 -6.91 -7.23
N SER A 75 6.52 -5.74 -6.66
CA SER A 75 6.92 -4.45 -7.22
C SER A 75 8.39 -4.11 -6.97
N LYS A 76 8.90 -3.06 -7.64
CA LYS A 76 10.23 -2.47 -7.40
C LYS A 76 10.11 -0.96 -7.16
N GLN A 77 9.65 -0.61 -5.97
CA GLN A 77 9.26 0.76 -5.65
C GLN A 77 10.43 1.72 -5.49
N THR A 78 10.27 2.91 -6.08
CA THR A 78 11.21 4.03 -6.11
C THR A 78 10.52 5.36 -5.82
N HIS A 79 9.22 5.34 -5.47
CA HIS A 79 8.36 6.49 -5.21
C HIS A 79 8.00 7.29 -6.45
N THR A 80 7.82 6.62 -7.59
CA THR A 80 7.29 7.20 -8.83
C THR A 80 5.80 6.93 -8.98
N THR A 81 5.26 7.21 -10.16
CA THR A 81 3.88 6.91 -10.55
C THR A 81 3.81 5.81 -11.61
N ASN A 82 4.90 5.04 -11.78
CA ASN A 82 4.97 3.99 -12.76
C ASN A 82 4.15 2.78 -12.31
N VAL A 83 3.09 2.52 -13.06
CA VAL A 83 2.19 1.38 -12.87
C VAL A 83 2.27 0.50 -14.10
N ILE A 84 2.46 -0.80 -13.94
CA ILE A 84 2.53 -1.76 -15.05
C ILE A 84 1.41 -2.79 -14.98
N VAL A 85 1.03 -3.33 -16.14
CA VAL A 85 0.22 -4.54 -16.21
C VAL A 85 1.17 -5.73 -16.17
N VAL A 86 0.86 -6.71 -15.33
CA VAL A 86 1.58 -7.99 -15.24
C VAL A 86 0.66 -9.14 -15.62
N ASP A 87 1.20 -10.13 -16.32
CA ASP A 87 0.45 -11.25 -16.88
C ASP A 87 1.04 -12.62 -16.43
N GLU A 88 0.59 -13.72 -17.05
CA GLU A 88 1.00 -15.08 -16.66
C GLU A 88 2.52 -15.31 -16.69
N LYS A 89 3.27 -14.70 -17.63
CA LYS A 89 4.75 -14.86 -17.64
C LYS A 89 5.40 -14.14 -16.48
N ASP A 90 4.70 -13.25 -15.77
CA ASP A 90 5.21 -12.47 -14.65
C ASP A 90 5.02 -13.14 -13.28
N ALA A 91 4.19 -14.18 -13.18
CA ALA A 91 3.99 -14.95 -11.95
C ALA A 91 5.32 -15.38 -11.31
N GLY A 92 5.56 -15.02 -10.04
CA GLY A 92 6.80 -15.33 -9.31
C GLY A 92 7.89 -14.24 -9.35
N ASN A 93 7.68 -13.15 -10.12
CA ASN A 93 8.66 -12.07 -10.30
C ASN A 93 9.03 -11.45 -8.96
N GLY A 94 10.33 -11.48 -8.62
CA GLY A 94 10.89 -10.90 -7.40
C GLY A 94 10.89 -11.83 -6.19
N LEU A 95 10.19 -12.98 -6.24
CA LEU A 95 10.17 -13.96 -5.15
C LEU A 95 10.82 -15.29 -5.55
N THR A 96 10.25 -15.98 -6.54
CA THR A 96 10.75 -17.28 -7.04
C THR A 96 11.62 -17.15 -8.29
N LYS A 97 11.59 -15.99 -8.96
CA LYS A 97 12.50 -15.63 -10.06
C LYS A 97 12.99 -14.18 -9.94
N PRO A 98 14.09 -13.82 -10.64
CA PRO A 98 14.57 -12.45 -10.69
C PRO A 98 13.50 -11.48 -11.19
N LEU A 99 13.53 -10.26 -10.64
CA LEU A 99 12.64 -9.18 -11.04
C LEU A 99 13.16 -8.54 -12.34
N PRO A 100 12.39 -8.52 -13.45
CA PRO A 100 12.88 -8.06 -14.75
C PRO A 100 12.74 -6.55 -14.96
N TYR A 101 12.21 -5.82 -13.97
CA TYR A 101 11.96 -4.38 -14.04
C TYR A 101 12.49 -3.66 -12.80
N ASP A 102 12.71 -2.37 -12.98
CA ASP A 102 13.00 -1.40 -11.92
C ASP A 102 11.97 -0.28 -11.99
N ASP A 103 11.90 0.55 -10.95
CA ASP A 103 11.07 1.76 -10.96
C ASP A 103 9.57 1.48 -11.22
N VAL A 104 8.99 0.56 -10.45
CA VAL A 104 7.58 0.15 -10.52
C VAL A 104 6.95 0.28 -9.14
N ASP A 105 6.04 1.24 -9.00
CA ASP A 105 5.31 1.53 -7.77
C ASP A 105 3.87 1.00 -7.77
N GLY A 106 3.37 0.51 -8.91
CA GLY A 106 2.07 -0.16 -8.98
C GLY A 106 2.01 -1.31 -9.98
N LEU A 107 1.15 -2.28 -9.68
CA LEU A 107 0.92 -3.49 -10.47
C LEU A 107 -0.58 -3.67 -10.70
N ILE A 108 -0.97 -4.13 -11.89
CA ILE A 108 -2.35 -4.45 -12.28
C ILE A 108 -2.37 -5.82 -12.93
N THR A 109 -3.37 -6.66 -12.63
CA THR A 109 -3.58 -7.93 -13.35
C THR A 109 -5.03 -8.38 -13.36
N ASN A 110 -5.38 -9.20 -14.36
CA ASN A 110 -6.59 -10.02 -14.38
C ASN A 110 -6.27 -11.53 -14.33
N VAL A 111 -5.01 -11.90 -14.07
CA VAL A 111 -4.58 -13.30 -13.98
C VAL A 111 -4.99 -13.88 -12.64
N LYS A 112 -5.69 -15.02 -12.68
CA LYS A 112 -6.16 -15.73 -11.48
C LYS A 112 -5.00 -16.40 -10.75
N ASP A 113 -5.10 -16.50 -9.43
CA ASP A 113 -4.08 -17.14 -8.58
C ASP A 113 -2.66 -16.55 -8.79
N MET A 114 -2.57 -15.25 -9.06
CA MET A 114 -1.29 -14.53 -9.19
C MET A 114 -1.29 -13.31 -8.25
N PRO A 115 -0.91 -13.50 -6.97
CA PRO A 115 -0.96 -12.43 -5.99
C PRO A 115 0.00 -11.29 -6.33
N LEU A 116 -0.49 -10.07 -6.32
CA LEU A 116 0.33 -8.86 -6.41
C LEU A 116 0.87 -8.49 -5.04
N VAL A 117 2.11 -7.99 -4.97
CA VAL A 117 2.76 -7.60 -3.71
C VAL A 117 3.45 -6.24 -3.83
N THR A 118 3.15 -5.34 -2.91
CA THR A 118 3.82 -4.04 -2.75
C THR A 118 4.24 -3.83 -1.29
N PHE A 119 5.25 -2.99 -1.03
CA PHE A 119 5.99 -2.88 0.23
C PHE A 119 5.81 -1.54 0.93
N TYR A 120 5.81 -1.55 2.27
CA TYR A 120 5.52 -0.35 3.05
C TYR A 120 6.29 -0.29 4.37
N ALA A 121 6.61 0.94 4.78
CA ALA A 121 6.30 1.39 6.13
C ALA A 121 6.11 2.90 6.09
N ASP A 122 4.98 3.34 6.61
CA ASP A 122 4.45 4.71 6.59
C ASP A 122 3.83 5.18 5.26
N CYS A 123 4.34 4.78 4.09
CA CYS A 123 3.69 5.13 2.82
C CYS A 123 2.32 4.43 2.67
N VAL A 124 1.42 4.99 1.87
CA VAL A 124 0.01 4.57 1.77
C VAL A 124 -0.15 3.41 0.77
N PRO A 125 -0.63 2.24 1.20
CA PRO A 125 -1.04 1.18 0.29
C PRO A 125 -2.41 1.48 -0.32
N LEU A 126 -2.48 1.47 -1.65
CA LEU A 126 -3.72 1.64 -2.39
C LEU A 126 -4.10 0.30 -3.02
N PHE A 127 -5.30 -0.17 -2.71
CA PHE A 127 -5.90 -1.40 -3.24
C PHE A 127 -6.98 -1.04 -4.25
N PHE A 128 -7.08 -1.80 -5.33
CA PHE A 128 -8.11 -1.63 -6.35
C PHE A 128 -8.65 -2.98 -6.77
N TYR A 129 -9.97 -3.09 -6.92
CA TYR A 129 -10.61 -4.29 -7.42
C TYR A 129 -11.85 -3.95 -8.23
N ASP A 130 -11.90 -4.40 -9.47
CA ASP A 130 -13.11 -4.41 -10.28
C ASP A 130 -13.69 -5.85 -10.27
N PRO A 131 -14.83 -6.10 -9.60
CA PRO A 131 -15.45 -7.41 -9.53
C PRO A 131 -16.17 -7.82 -10.83
N VAL A 132 -16.47 -6.89 -11.73
CA VAL A 132 -17.16 -7.16 -13.00
C VAL A 132 -16.15 -7.60 -14.06
N LYS A 133 -14.99 -6.93 -14.11
CA LYS A 133 -13.90 -7.28 -15.02
C LYS A 133 -12.93 -8.32 -14.46
N GLU A 134 -13.04 -8.66 -13.17
CA GLU A 134 -12.09 -9.49 -12.44
C GLU A 134 -10.66 -8.93 -12.60
N VAL A 135 -10.44 -7.67 -12.20
CA VAL A 135 -9.14 -7.00 -12.29
C VAL A 135 -8.74 -6.49 -10.91
N VAL A 136 -7.52 -6.80 -10.49
CA VAL A 136 -6.94 -6.33 -9.22
C VAL A 136 -5.72 -5.46 -9.47
N ALA A 137 -5.49 -4.49 -8.59
CA ALA A 137 -4.27 -3.70 -8.59
C ALA A 137 -3.80 -3.34 -7.19
N LEU A 138 -2.50 -3.07 -7.08
CA LEU A 138 -1.87 -2.46 -5.91
C LEU A 138 -0.98 -1.30 -6.34
N SER A 139 -1.01 -0.21 -5.58
CA SER A 139 -0.09 0.91 -5.78
C SER A 139 0.51 1.40 -4.46
N HIS A 140 1.78 1.76 -4.51
CA HIS A 140 2.52 2.39 -3.42
C HIS A 140 2.45 3.91 -3.54
N SER A 141 1.68 4.54 -2.66
CA SER A 141 1.50 5.99 -2.61
C SER A 141 2.25 6.58 -1.42
N GLY A 142 3.55 6.77 -1.58
CA GLY A 142 4.29 7.75 -0.76
C GLY A 142 3.90 9.17 -1.14
N TRP A 143 4.38 10.18 -0.42
CA TRP A 143 3.96 11.58 -0.68
C TRP A 143 4.18 12.03 -2.14
N ARG A 144 5.28 11.59 -2.78
CA ARG A 144 5.56 11.87 -4.20
C ARG A 144 4.55 11.19 -5.12
N GLY A 145 4.23 9.92 -4.87
CA GLY A 145 3.19 9.19 -5.61
C GLY A 145 1.80 9.79 -5.43
N THR A 146 1.50 10.31 -4.22
CA THR A 146 0.23 11.02 -3.95
C THR A 146 0.13 12.32 -4.73
N VAL A 147 1.18 13.16 -4.70
CA VAL A 147 1.28 14.39 -5.51
C VAL A 147 1.19 14.07 -7.00
N GLY A 148 1.87 13.03 -7.46
CA GLY A 148 1.80 12.52 -8.83
C GLY A 148 0.52 11.74 -9.17
N LYS A 149 -0.46 11.69 -8.26
CA LYS A 149 -1.77 11.06 -8.46
C LYS A 149 -1.71 9.58 -8.89
N ILE A 150 -0.78 8.78 -8.34
CA ILE A 150 -0.61 7.35 -8.71
C ILE A 150 -1.93 6.55 -8.62
N GLY A 151 -2.81 6.89 -7.67
CA GLY A 151 -4.12 6.27 -7.57
C GLY A 151 -4.98 6.46 -8.83
N LYS A 152 -5.03 7.70 -9.35
CA LYS A 152 -5.72 8.03 -10.60
C LYS A 152 -5.04 7.37 -11.80
N VAL A 153 -3.71 7.38 -11.86
CA VAL A 153 -2.94 6.67 -12.91
C VAL A 153 -3.29 5.18 -12.94
N THR A 154 -3.42 4.55 -11.77
CA THR A 154 -3.79 3.12 -11.66
C THR A 154 -5.19 2.87 -12.18
N ILE A 155 -6.17 3.67 -11.75
CA ILE A 155 -7.58 3.56 -12.17
C ILE A 155 -7.71 3.78 -13.69
N GLU A 156 -7.09 4.83 -14.22
CA GLU A 156 -7.12 5.13 -15.66
C GLU A 156 -6.51 3.99 -16.48
N LYS A 157 -5.43 3.37 -15.98
CA LYS A 157 -4.81 2.22 -16.63
C LYS A 157 -5.67 0.96 -16.54
N MET A 158 -6.36 0.71 -15.42
CA MET A 158 -7.36 -0.37 -15.33
C MET A 158 -8.48 -0.18 -16.36
N CYS A 159 -9.01 1.04 -16.49
CA CYS A 159 -10.02 1.37 -17.49
C CYS A 159 -9.50 1.19 -18.92
N ALA A 160 -8.28 1.66 -19.22
CA ALA A 160 -7.72 1.61 -20.57
C ALA A 160 -7.36 0.19 -21.03
N GLU A 161 -6.76 -0.63 -20.15
CA GLU A 161 -6.22 -1.94 -20.51
C GLU A 161 -7.27 -3.06 -20.40
N PHE A 162 -8.23 -2.94 -19.47
CA PHE A 162 -9.21 -3.99 -19.17
C PHE A 162 -10.67 -3.55 -19.36
N GLY A 163 -10.91 -2.27 -19.69
CA GLY A 163 -12.26 -1.73 -19.85
C GLY A 163 -13.05 -1.65 -18.54
N CYS A 164 -12.36 -1.55 -17.40
CA CYS A 164 -12.99 -1.36 -16.09
C CYS A 164 -13.90 -0.12 -16.08
N ASP A 165 -15.05 -0.23 -15.42
CA ASP A 165 -15.91 0.93 -15.13
C ASP A 165 -15.56 1.47 -13.73
N LYS A 166 -15.40 2.78 -13.62
CA LYS A 166 -15.09 3.47 -12.36
C LYS A 166 -16.17 3.24 -11.31
N ASN A 167 -17.41 3.02 -11.74
CA ASN A 167 -18.54 2.71 -10.87
C ASN A 167 -18.52 1.27 -10.34
N ASP A 168 -17.67 0.39 -10.87
CA ASP A 168 -17.51 -0.98 -10.39
C ASP A 168 -16.26 -1.14 -9.52
N ILE A 169 -15.25 -0.28 -9.72
CA ILE A 169 -13.98 -0.36 -8.98
C ILE A 169 -14.19 -0.02 -7.50
N LEU A 170 -13.79 -0.96 -6.63
CA LEU A 170 -13.60 -0.77 -5.21
C LEU A 170 -12.17 -0.30 -4.93
N CYS A 171 -12.03 0.69 -4.06
CA CYS A 171 -10.77 1.29 -3.68
C CYS A 171 -10.53 1.18 -2.16
N GLY A 172 -9.32 0.79 -1.77
CA GLY A 172 -8.91 0.68 -0.36
C GLY A 172 -7.69 1.54 -0.05
N ILE A 173 -7.76 2.35 1.00
CA ILE A 173 -6.62 3.10 1.57
C ILE A 173 -6.19 2.39 2.85
N ALA A 174 -5.09 1.64 2.79
CA ALA A 174 -4.70 0.72 3.87
C ALA A 174 -3.76 1.40 4.90
N PRO A 175 -3.39 0.70 6.01
CA PRO A 175 -2.63 1.29 7.11
C PRO A 175 -1.34 1.96 6.66
N SER A 176 -1.16 3.21 7.08
CA SER A 176 0.03 4.01 6.78
C SER A 176 0.24 5.05 7.87
N ILE A 177 1.08 6.07 7.70
CA ILE A 177 1.25 7.11 8.71
C ILE A 177 0.05 8.08 8.68
N CYS A 178 -0.60 8.30 9.84
CA CYS A 178 -1.74 9.21 9.92
C CYS A 178 -1.32 10.68 9.96
N ASN A 179 -2.30 11.56 9.76
CA ASN A 179 -2.14 13.01 9.82
C ASN A 179 -1.51 13.50 11.15
N ASP A 180 -1.89 12.94 12.30
CA ASP A 180 -1.34 13.31 13.61
C ASP A 180 0.12 12.90 13.80
N CYS A 181 0.65 12.09 12.88
CA CYS A 181 1.96 11.49 12.95
C CYS A 181 2.92 11.96 11.85
N TYR A 182 2.41 12.53 10.76
CA TYR A 182 3.19 12.84 9.58
C TYR A 182 3.50 14.34 9.47
N GLU A 183 4.54 14.75 10.20
CA GLU A 183 5.11 16.09 10.03
C GLU A 183 5.99 16.16 8.78
N VAL A 184 5.77 17.20 7.99
CA VAL A 184 6.49 17.54 6.76
C VAL A 184 6.96 19.01 6.77
N SER A 185 7.91 19.34 5.90
CA SER A 185 8.35 20.72 5.68
C SER A 185 7.37 21.51 4.81
N ALA A 186 7.51 22.84 4.83
CA ALA A 186 6.81 23.75 3.93
C ALA A 186 6.98 23.39 2.45
N ASP A 187 8.15 22.93 2.02
CA ASP A 187 8.38 22.50 0.62
C ASP A 187 7.43 21.37 0.21
N VAL A 188 7.29 20.34 1.06
CA VAL A 188 6.36 19.24 0.79
C VAL A 188 4.92 19.73 0.84
N ALA A 189 4.56 20.56 1.83
CA ALA A 189 3.21 21.13 1.94
C ALA A 189 2.84 21.94 0.68
N ASN A 190 3.77 22.73 0.14
CA ASN A 190 3.58 23.50 -1.08
C ASN A 190 3.34 22.62 -2.31
N GLU A 191 3.99 21.45 -2.41
CA GLU A 191 3.71 20.50 -3.50
C GLU A 191 2.27 19.95 -3.43
N PHE A 192 1.73 19.73 -2.23
CA PHE A 192 0.31 19.34 -2.08
C PHE A 192 -0.63 20.47 -2.46
N ILE A 193 -0.37 21.71 -2.04
CA ILE A 193 -1.18 22.87 -2.44
C ILE A 193 -1.19 23.03 -3.96
N LYS A 194 -0.03 22.89 -4.62
CA LYS A 194 0.05 22.95 -6.09
C LYS A 194 -0.73 21.83 -6.77
N ALA A 195 -0.69 20.61 -6.23
CA ALA A 195 -1.28 19.43 -6.85
C ALA A 195 -2.79 19.25 -6.56
N PHE A 196 -3.30 19.84 -5.48
CA PHE A 196 -4.69 19.70 -5.05
C PHE A 196 -5.47 21.01 -5.04
N GLY A 197 -4.82 22.17 -5.11
CA GLY A 197 -5.47 23.47 -5.02
C GLY A 197 -5.52 24.01 -3.59
N GLU A 198 -5.64 25.34 -3.47
CA GLU A 198 -5.69 26.03 -2.17
C GLU A 198 -6.97 25.69 -1.39
N GLU A 199 -8.04 25.35 -2.09
CA GLU A 199 -9.33 24.96 -1.53
C GLU A 199 -9.25 23.70 -0.65
N HIS A 200 -8.31 22.79 -0.93
CA HIS A 200 -8.09 21.57 -0.16
C HIS A 200 -7.02 21.72 0.92
N LYS A 201 -6.37 22.87 1.04
CA LYS A 201 -5.27 23.07 1.98
C LYS A 201 -5.67 22.79 3.42
N SER A 202 -6.82 23.30 3.88
CA SER A 202 -7.28 23.10 5.26
C SER A 202 -7.70 21.65 5.56
N GLU A 203 -8.06 20.89 4.53
CA GLU A 203 -8.38 19.46 4.62
C GLU A 203 -7.10 18.61 4.72
N LEU A 204 -6.05 18.98 3.97
CA LEU A 204 -4.84 18.18 3.85
C LEU A 204 -3.72 18.58 4.83
N LEU A 205 -3.68 19.84 5.23
CA LEU A 205 -2.56 20.43 5.97
C LEU A 205 -3.06 21.19 7.19
N ARG A 206 -2.40 20.95 8.33
CA ARG A 206 -2.58 21.74 9.55
C ARG A 206 -1.23 22.12 10.13
N PRO A 207 -1.15 23.20 10.95
CA PRO A 207 0.08 23.54 11.65
C PRO A 207 0.65 22.35 12.43
N SER A 208 1.97 22.25 12.49
CA SER A 208 2.62 21.17 13.21
C SER A 208 2.17 21.11 14.67
N THR A 209 1.84 19.90 15.14
CA THR A 209 1.64 19.62 16.57
C THR A 209 2.91 19.16 17.27
N PHE A 210 3.98 18.84 16.55
CA PHE A 210 5.28 18.51 17.15
C PHE A 210 6.15 19.74 17.34
N ASN A 211 6.01 20.75 16.46
CA ASN A 211 6.74 22.01 16.49
C ASN A 211 5.76 23.19 16.28
N PRO A 212 4.91 23.50 17.28
CA PRO A 212 3.81 24.47 17.11
C PRO A 212 4.26 25.91 16.85
N ASP A 213 5.48 26.26 17.25
CA ASP A 213 6.06 27.59 17.02
C ASP A 213 6.75 27.71 15.64
N ASP A 214 6.98 26.58 14.95
CA ASP A 214 7.59 26.54 13.62
C ASP A 214 6.53 26.62 12.52
N LYS A 215 6.43 27.80 11.89
CA LYS A 215 5.45 28.08 10.83
C LYS A 215 5.75 27.37 9.50
N ASP A 216 6.93 26.79 9.36
CA ASP A 216 7.36 26.06 8.17
C ASP A 216 7.19 24.53 8.32
N LYS A 217 6.46 24.10 9.35
CA LYS A 217 6.14 22.69 9.62
C LYS A 217 4.64 22.44 9.62
N TYR A 218 4.25 21.37 8.96
CA TYR A 218 2.86 20.98 8.78
C TYR A 218 2.65 19.53 9.12
N MET A 219 1.49 19.20 9.67
CA MET A 219 0.98 17.84 9.67
C MET A 219 0.21 17.61 8.38
N LEU A 220 0.53 16.54 7.66
CA LEU A 220 -0.03 16.20 6.36
C LEU A 220 -0.91 14.96 6.43
N ASP A 221 -2.14 15.07 5.92
CA ASP A 221 -3.08 13.97 5.79
C ASP A 221 -2.98 13.28 4.42
N LEU A 222 -2.17 12.22 4.36
CA LEU A 222 -2.05 11.42 3.15
C LEU A 222 -3.29 10.57 2.85
N TRP A 223 -4.11 10.23 3.86
CA TRP A 223 -5.33 9.45 3.64
C TRP A 223 -6.37 10.31 2.95
N ALA A 224 -6.58 11.53 3.43
CA ALA A 224 -7.45 12.51 2.79
C ALA A 224 -6.97 12.82 1.36
N ALA A 225 -5.67 13.04 1.17
CA ALA A 225 -5.12 13.30 -0.17
C ALA A 225 -5.37 12.14 -1.14
N CYS A 226 -5.10 10.89 -0.74
CA CYS A 226 -5.38 9.71 -1.56
C CYS A 226 -6.89 9.55 -1.85
N ARG A 227 -7.77 9.84 -0.88
CA ARG A 227 -9.21 9.83 -1.08
C ARG A 227 -9.65 10.87 -2.11
N LEU A 228 -9.12 12.09 -2.05
CA LEU A 228 -9.36 13.12 -3.07
C LEU A 228 -8.90 12.66 -4.45
N VAL A 229 -7.76 11.97 -4.56
CA VAL A 229 -7.30 11.39 -5.85
C VAL A 229 -8.31 10.39 -6.41
N PHE A 230 -8.91 9.53 -5.58
CA PHE A 230 -9.93 8.59 -6.04
C PHE A 230 -11.22 9.29 -6.49
N LEU A 231 -11.67 10.29 -5.74
CA LEU A 231 -12.84 11.08 -6.13
C LEU A 231 -12.58 11.85 -7.45
N GLU A 232 -11.40 12.45 -7.61
CA GLU A 232 -10.96 13.11 -8.84
C GLU A 232 -10.87 12.14 -10.02
N ALA A 233 -10.52 10.87 -9.77
CA ALA A 233 -10.52 9.81 -10.78
C ALA A 233 -11.94 9.37 -11.17
N GLY A 234 -12.97 9.74 -10.40
CA GLY A 234 -14.37 9.42 -10.64
C GLY A 234 -14.87 8.16 -9.93
N ILE A 235 -14.17 7.69 -8.90
CA ILE A 235 -14.63 6.58 -8.06
C ILE A 235 -15.77 7.07 -7.15
N PRO A 236 -16.90 6.35 -7.06
CA PRO A 236 -17.95 6.65 -6.11
C PRO A 236 -17.45 6.67 -4.67
N GLU A 237 -17.96 7.60 -3.85
CA GLU A 237 -17.48 7.76 -2.47
C GLU A 237 -17.70 6.50 -1.61
N ASP A 238 -18.83 5.81 -1.81
CA ASP A 238 -19.18 4.57 -1.12
C ASP A 238 -18.37 3.35 -1.59
N HIS A 239 -17.57 3.50 -2.64
CA HIS A 239 -16.61 2.50 -3.12
C HIS A 239 -15.21 2.69 -2.53
N ILE A 240 -15.00 3.70 -1.68
CA ILE A 240 -13.72 4.01 -1.05
C ILE A 240 -13.75 3.61 0.43
N GLU A 241 -12.99 2.59 0.81
CA GLU A 241 -12.78 2.25 2.23
C GLU A 241 -11.42 2.77 2.70
N THR A 242 -11.41 3.53 3.81
CA THR A 242 -10.18 4.08 4.39
C THR A 242 -9.87 3.44 5.74
N THR A 243 -8.59 3.14 5.97
CA THR A 243 -8.09 2.62 7.24
C THR A 243 -8.28 3.60 8.39
N ASN A 244 -8.25 3.08 9.61
CA ASN A 244 -8.10 3.83 10.86
C ASN A 244 -6.82 3.44 11.61
N TYR A 245 -5.91 2.68 10.99
CA TYR A 245 -4.68 2.21 11.61
C TYR A 245 -3.49 3.05 11.18
N CYS A 246 -2.87 3.73 12.15
CA CYS A 246 -1.60 4.42 11.95
C CYS A 246 -0.42 3.48 12.25
N THR A 247 0.50 3.34 11.29
CA THR A 247 1.75 2.57 11.44
C THR A 247 2.65 3.11 12.56
N ARG A 248 2.74 4.44 12.70
CA ARG A 248 3.48 5.10 13.79
C ARG A 248 2.81 4.89 15.15
N CYS A 249 1.48 4.99 15.26
CA CYS A 249 0.78 4.84 16.55
C CYS A 249 0.73 3.39 17.03
N ASN A 250 0.91 2.41 16.15
CA ASN A 250 0.77 0.99 16.45
C ASN A 250 2.08 0.21 16.19
N PRO A 251 3.21 0.55 16.84
CA PRO A 251 4.52 -0.06 16.55
C PRO A 251 4.62 -1.54 16.95
N LYS A 252 3.67 -2.04 17.75
CA LYS A 252 3.51 -3.47 18.05
C LYS A 252 2.90 -4.25 16.88
N LEU A 253 2.08 -3.59 16.06
CA LEU A 253 1.44 -4.19 14.89
C LEU A 253 2.24 -3.92 13.61
N PHE A 254 2.94 -2.79 13.52
CA PHE A 254 3.54 -2.35 12.27
C PHE A 254 5.00 -1.95 12.42
N TYR A 255 5.78 -2.17 11.36
CA TYR A 255 7.01 -1.42 11.17
C TYR A 255 6.66 0.02 10.77
N SER A 256 7.46 0.98 11.24
CA SER A 256 7.34 2.40 10.86
C SER A 256 8.72 2.97 10.61
N HIS A 257 8.95 3.53 9.43
CA HIS A 257 10.24 4.15 9.11
C HIS A 257 10.48 5.40 9.97
N ARG A 258 9.42 6.17 10.27
CA ARG A 258 9.49 7.39 11.06
C ARG A 258 9.93 7.14 12.50
N ILE A 259 9.63 5.97 13.07
CA ILE A 259 10.11 5.58 14.41
C ILE A 259 11.43 4.81 14.34
N MET A 260 11.49 3.80 13.47
CA MET A 260 12.55 2.79 13.50
C MET A 260 13.73 3.13 12.59
N GLY A 261 13.60 4.18 11.76
CA GLY A 261 14.61 4.54 10.77
C GLY A 261 14.72 3.52 9.64
N ALA A 262 15.89 3.46 9.02
CA ALA A 262 16.16 2.55 7.89
C ALA A 262 16.33 1.08 8.34
N ASN A 263 16.74 0.85 9.59
CA ASN A 263 17.03 -0.47 10.13
C ASN A 263 15.77 -1.13 10.71
N ARG A 264 14.88 -1.58 9.83
CA ARG A 264 13.57 -2.19 10.16
C ARG A 264 13.17 -3.26 9.14
N GLY A 265 12.23 -4.11 9.53
CA GLY A 265 11.50 -4.96 8.57
C GLY A 265 10.55 -4.17 7.67
N SER A 266 9.99 -4.83 6.65
CA SER A 266 8.99 -4.26 5.74
C SER A 266 7.64 -4.95 5.88
N LEU A 267 6.58 -4.14 5.84
CA LEU A 267 5.21 -4.59 5.64
C LEU A 267 4.97 -4.77 4.14
N ALA A 268 3.91 -5.49 3.78
CA ALA A 268 3.43 -5.59 2.41
C ALA A 268 1.90 -5.63 2.31
N ALA A 269 1.40 -5.18 1.16
CA ALA A 269 0.02 -5.37 0.71
C ALA A 269 -0.03 -6.54 -0.29
N PHE A 270 -1.14 -7.27 -0.26
CA PHE A 270 -1.38 -8.46 -1.07
C PHE A 270 -2.79 -8.42 -1.64
N ILE A 271 -2.96 -8.74 -2.93
CA ILE A 271 -4.28 -8.95 -3.54
C ILE A 271 -4.18 -10.01 -4.64
N SER A 272 -5.20 -10.87 -4.76
CA SER A 272 -5.32 -11.89 -5.79
C SER A 272 -6.80 -12.15 -6.10
N LEU A 273 -7.07 -12.40 -7.37
CA LEU A 273 -8.29 -13.07 -7.83
C LEU A 273 -8.31 -14.53 -7.40
#